data_AF-A0A963MCM5-F1
#
_entry.id   AF-A0A963MCM5-F1
#
_cell.length_a   1.000
_cell.length_b   1.000
_cell.length_c   1.000
_cell.angle_alpha   90.00
_cell.angle_beta   90.00
_cell.angle_gamma   90.00
#
_symmetry.space_group_name_H-M   'P 1'
#
loop_
_entity.id
_entity.type
_entity.pdbx_description
1 polymer ?
#
loop_
_entity_poly.entity_id
_entity_poly.type
_entity_poly.pdbx_seq_one_letter_code
_entity_poly.pdbx_strand_id
1 'polypeptide(L)'
;ELLTQYGSLNAEVRDLLDDPKSAILEIDRKVLARQKAMQGTEESAQFGAVLGGSLIPWIDKDLGDGMSKEEWKGMAETNKILGLGPDALVGSNAAAIPVDGFCIRIGAMRCHSQALTFKLKRDLPVDEIEAMIAEDNDWVKVVPNEKEASMRDLTPVAVTGTLNIPVGRIRKLAMGPDHIGA
;
A
#
# COMPACT_ATOMS: atom_id res chain seq x y z
N GLU A 1 0.84 12.51 15.42
CA GLU A 1 -0.59 12.30 15.08
C GLU A 1 -1.02 10.84 15.12
N LEU A 2 -0.56 9.94 14.23
CA LEU A 2 -1.04 8.54 14.19
C LEU A 2 -0.95 7.80 15.55
N LEU A 3 0.21 7.84 16.21
CA LEU A 3 0.38 7.21 17.53
C LEU A 3 -0.48 7.89 18.61
N THR A 4 -0.71 9.20 18.51
CA THR A 4 -1.59 9.94 19.40
C THR A 4 -3.03 9.45 19.25
N GLN A 5 -3.51 9.30 18.00
CA GLN A 5 -4.83 8.74 17.72
C GLN A 5 -4.96 7.33 18.31
N TYR A 6 -4.00 6.42 18.06
CA TYR A 6 -4.05 5.08 18.65
C TYR A 6 -4.00 5.07 20.18
N GLY A 7 -3.19 5.93 20.80
CA GLY A 7 -3.15 6.07 22.26
C GLY A 7 -4.49 6.53 22.83
N SER A 8 -5.14 7.47 22.14
CA SER A 8 -6.45 8.02 22.49
C SER A 8 -7.57 6.97 22.33
N LEU A 9 -7.53 6.13 21.29
CA LEU A 9 -8.45 5.00 21.13
C LEU A 9 -8.26 3.95 22.22
N ASN A 10 -7.01 3.57 22.53
CA ASN A 10 -6.73 2.61 23.58
C ASN A 10 -7.18 3.12 24.96
N ALA A 11 -6.98 4.41 25.26
CA ALA A 11 -7.40 5.01 26.52
C ALA A 11 -8.93 4.93 26.73
N GLU A 12 -9.73 5.10 25.68
CA GLU A 12 -11.20 5.05 25.75
C GLU A 12 -11.75 3.67 26.16
N VAL A 13 -11.03 2.59 25.83
CA VAL A 13 -11.49 1.21 26.05
C VAL A 13 -10.60 0.40 26.98
N ARG A 14 -9.64 1.02 27.65
CA ARG A 14 -8.64 0.33 28.49
C ARG A 14 -9.28 -0.60 29.52
N ASP A 15 -10.23 -0.09 30.30
CA ASP A 15 -10.90 -0.88 31.34
C ASP A 15 -11.64 -2.10 30.76
N LEU A 16 -12.17 -1.99 29.54
CA LEU A 16 -12.83 -3.09 28.85
C LEU A 16 -11.83 -4.12 28.30
N LEU A 17 -10.63 -3.68 27.90
CA LEU A 17 -9.56 -4.57 27.46
C LEU A 17 -8.94 -5.35 28.63
N ASP A 18 -8.96 -4.78 29.84
CA ASP A 18 -8.45 -5.41 31.05
C ASP A 18 -9.39 -6.51 31.60
N ASP A 19 -10.68 -6.50 31.20
CA ASP A 19 -11.64 -7.57 31.51
C ASP A 19 -11.86 -8.51 30.30
N PRO A 20 -11.40 -9.77 30.35
CA PRO A 20 -11.59 -10.74 29.26
C PRO A 20 -13.05 -11.13 29.03
N LYS A 21 -13.98 -10.76 29.92
CA LYS A 21 -15.42 -10.99 29.77
C LYS A 21 -16.15 -9.82 29.12
N SER A 22 -15.47 -8.71 28.85
CA SER A 22 -16.07 -7.55 28.19
C SER A 22 -16.71 -7.90 26.86
N ALA A 23 -17.84 -7.27 26.57
CA ALA A 23 -18.51 -7.44 25.29
C ALA A 23 -17.74 -6.70 24.19
N ILE A 24 -17.28 -7.42 23.16
CA ILE A 24 -16.53 -6.83 22.05
C ILE A 24 -17.29 -5.72 21.31
N LEU A 25 -18.63 -5.81 21.26
CA LEU A 25 -19.47 -4.78 20.65
C LEU A 25 -19.47 -3.46 21.44
N GLU A 26 -19.25 -3.50 22.76
CA GLU A 26 -19.12 -2.29 23.56
C GLU A 26 -17.77 -1.61 23.33
N ILE A 27 -16.70 -2.39 23.15
CA ILE A 27 -15.37 -1.89 22.75
C ILE A 27 -15.47 -1.21 21.38
N ASP A 28 -16.06 -1.88 20.39
CA ASP A 28 -16.27 -1.31 19.03
C ASP A 28 -17.04 0.01 19.07
N ARG A 29 -18.19 0.04 19.78
CA ARG A 29 -19.02 1.24 19.93
C ARG A 29 -18.23 2.42 20.47
N LYS A 30 -17.40 2.20 21.48
CA LYS A 30 -16.57 3.21 22.13
C LYS A 30 -15.41 3.68 21.26
N VAL A 31 -14.71 2.77 20.59
CA VAL A 31 -13.67 3.11 19.60
C VAL A 31 -14.25 3.99 18.50
N LEU A 32 -15.39 3.59 17.92
CA LEU A 32 -16.05 4.36 16.86
C LEU A 32 -16.49 5.75 17.34
N ALA A 33 -17.06 5.84 18.55
CA ALA A 33 -17.45 7.12 19.14
C ALA A 33 -16.24 8.05 19.31
N ARG A 34 -15.10 7.51 19.76
CA ARG A 34 -13.87 8.28 19.92
C ARG A 34 -13.27 8.72 18.59
N GLN A 35 -13.24 7.85 17.57
CA GLN A 35 -12.82 8.23 16.22
C GLN A 35 -13.69 9.36 15.68
N LYS A 36 -15.03 9.27 15.79
CA LYS A 36 -15.93 10.36 15.37
C LYS A 36 -15.66 11.67 16.11
N ALA A 37 -15.32 11.61 17.41
CA ALA A 37 -14.99 12.78 18.20
C ALA A 37 -13.64 13.42 17.82
N MET A 38 -12.69 12.67 17.24
CA MET A 38 -11.41 13.20 16.75
C MET A 38 -11.57 13.99 15.44
N GLN A 39 -12.57 13.65 14.63
CA GLN A 39 -12.73 14.21 13.29
C GLN A 39 -12.87 15.74 13.33
N GLY A 40 -12.01 16.45 12.62
CA GLY A 40 -12.03 17.92 12.57
C GLY A 40 -11.44 18.61 13.80
N THR A 41 -10.75 17.86 14.67
CA THR A 41 -10.03 18.39 15.83
C THR A 41 -8.51 18.40 15.59
N GLU A 42 -7.76 18.96 16.53
CA GLU A 42 -6.29 18.91 16.58
C GLU A 42 -5.72 17.48 16.50
N GLU A 43 -6.47 16.46 16.93
CA GLU A 43 -6.05 15.06 16.83
C GLU A 43 -6.02 14.53 15.38
N SER A 44 -6.66 15.24 14.44
CA SER A 44 -6.71 14.89 13.00
C SER A 44 -6.17 15.99 12.09
N ALA A 45 -5.52 17.02 12.64
CA ALA A 45 -5.20 18.24 11.90
C ALA A 45 -4.16 18.03 10.78
N GLN A 46 -3.18 17.13 10.96
CA GLN A 46 -2.15 16.90 9.96
C GLN A 46 -2.66 16.07 8.77
N PHE A 47 -3.49 15.06 9.04
CA PHE A 47 -4.09 14.24 7.99
C PHE A 47 -5.36 14.84 7.40
N GLY A 48 -6.05 15.74 8.10
CA GLY A 48 -7.39 16.24 7.77
C GLY A 48 -8.51 15.21 8.01
N ALA A 49 -8.16 14.01 8.46
CA ALA A 49 -9.06 12.90 8.74
C ALA A 49 -8.44 11.94 9.77
N VAL A 50 -9.27 11.09 10.37
CA VAL A 50 -8.80 10.06 11.31
C VAL A 50 -8.15 8.90 10.55
N LEU A 51 -6.92 8.55 10.93
CA LEU A 51 -6.15 7.45 10.34
C LEU A 51 -6.03 6.24 11.29
N GLY A 52 -5.94 6.47 12.60
CA GLY A 52 -5.89 5.40 13.60
C GLY A 52 -7.15 4.54 13.55
N GLY A 53 -7.00 3.25 13.23
CA GLY A 53 -8.12 2.34 13.02
C GLY A 53 -8.98 2.66 11.77
N SER A 54 -8.43 3.37 10.80
CA SER A 54 -9.12 3.84 9.58
C SER A 54 -8.16 3.82 8.37
N LEU A 55 -8.59 4.41 7.26
CA LEU A 55 -7.80 4.68 6.05
C LEU A 55 -8.24 6.00 5.39
N ILE A 56 -7.40 6.59 4.54
CA ILE A 56 -7.72 7.81 3.78
C ILE A 56 -7.50 7.53 2.28
N PRO A 57 -8.55 7.47 1.46
CA PRO A 57 -8.48 7.04 0.06
C PRO A 57 -8.20 8.21 -0.92
N TRP A 58 -7.37 9.18 -0.50
CA TRP A 58 -6.93 10.28 -1.34
C TRP A 58 -5.60 10.82 -0.81
N ILE A 59 -4.58 10.96 -1.66
CA ILE A 59 -3.26 11.46 -1.26
C ILE A 59 -2.85 12.59 -2.19
N ASP A 60 -2.39 13.70 -1.61
CA ASP A 60 -1.99 14.92 -2.33
C ASP A 60 -3.21 15.62 -2.99
N LYS A 61 -2.94 16.63 -3.83
CA LYS A 61 -3.96 17.51 -4.43
C LYS A 61 -4.97 16.75 -5.29
N ASP A 62 -6.21 17.22 -5.30
CA ASP A 62 -7.22 16.87 -6.31
C ASP A 62 -6.87 17.58 -7.63
N LEU A 63 -6.83 16.82 -8.73
CA LEU A 63 -6.56 17.34 -10.08
C LEU A 63 -7.83 17.79 -10.81
N GLY A 64 -9.02 17.52 -10.25
CA GLY A 64 -10.32 17.95 -10.78
C GLY A 64 -10.90 17.04 -11.86
N ASP A 65 -10.23 15.93 -12.18
CA ASP A 65 -10.63 14.93 -13.18
C ASP A 65 -10.95 13.55 -12.57
N GLY A 66 -11.02 13.48 -11.24
CA GLY A 66 -11.25 12.24 -10.49
C GLY A 66 -9.97 11.53 -10.05
N MET A 67 -8.80 12.09 -10.37
CA MET A 67 -7.50 11.55 -9.94
C MET A 67 -6.83 12.46 -8.91
N SER A 68 -6.18 11.85 -7.92
CA SER A 68 -5.28 12.54 -7.02
C SER A 68 -3.90 12.74 -7.68
N LYS A 69 -3.17 13.76 -7.26
CA LYS A 69 -1.82 14.00 -7.78
C LYS A 69 -0.87 12.84 -7.52
N GLU A 70 -1.06 12.08 -6.44
CA GLU A 70 -0.22 10.89 -6.16
C GLU A 70 -0.44 9.77 -7.18
N GLU A 71 -1.69 9.54 -7.59
CA GLU A 71 -2.04 8.53 -8.61
C GLU A 71 -1.47 8.93 -9.99
N TRP A 72 -1.60 10.22 -10.35
CA TRP A 72 -1.05 10.78 -11.59
C TRP A 72 0.46 10.57 -11.73
N LYS A 73 1.21 10.71 -10.62
CA LYS A 73 2.67 10.52 -10.62
C LYS A 73 3.06 9.11 -11.05
N GLY A 74 2.25 8.10 -10.74
CA GLY A 74 2.52 6.71 -11.09
C GLY A 74 2.79 6.52 -12.58
N MET A 75 1.90 7.05 -13.44
CA MET A 75 2.07 7.04 -14.89
C MET A 75 3.22 7.92 -15.36
N ALA A 76 3.23 9.19 -14.91
CA ALA A 76 4.13 10.20 -15.43
C ALA A 76 5.60 9.90 -15.10
N GLU A 77 5.88 9.51 -13.85
CA GLU A 77 7.24 9.31 -13.36
C GLU A 77 7.82 7.96 -13.83
N THR A 78 7.02 6.88 -13.81
CA THR A 78 7.47 5.55 -14.28
C THR A 78 7.98 5.61 -15.72
N ASN A 79 7.19 6.20 -16.63
CA ASN A 79 7.57 6.28 -18.04
C ASN A 79 8.76 7.20 -18.28
N LYS A 80 8.86 8.31 -17.54
CA LYS A 80 10.02 9.20 -17.60
C LYS A 80 11.30 8.50 -17.16
N ILE A 81 11.26 7.72 -16.08
CA ILE A 81 12.41 6.93 -15.59
C ILE A 81 12.82 5.87 -16.62
N LEU A 82 11.84 5.18 -17.22
CA LEU A 82 12.08 4.13 -18.21
C LEU A 82 12.45 4.65 -19.61
N GLY A 83 12.42 5.96 -19.85
CA GLY A 83 12.72 6.52 -21.18
C GLY A 83 11.64 6.22 -22.21
N LEU A 84 10.38 6.14 -21.78
CA LEU A 84 9.21 5.83 -22.60
C LEU A 84 8.30 7.05 -22.74
N GLY A 85 7.53 7.09 -23.84
CA GLY A 85 6.61 8.17 -24.13
C GLY A 85 7.26 9.42 -24.71
N PRO A 86 6.45 10.44 -25.06
CA PRO A 86 6.89 11.60 -25.84
C PRO A 86 7.89 12.51 -25.12
N ASP A 87 7.97 12.44 -23.79
CA ASP A 87 8.85 13.28 -22.96
C ASP A 87 10.11 12.54 -22.47
N ALA A 88 10.44 11.38 -23.06
CA ALA A 88 11.60 10.59 -22.70
C ALA A 88 12.91 11.36 -22.91
N LEU A 89 13.73 11.50 -21.84
CA LEU A 89 15.02 12.19 -21.88
C LEU A 89 16.12 11.36 -22.54
N VAL A 90 15.99 10.03 -22.53
CA VAL A 90 16.89 9.04 -23.13
C VAL A 90 16.03 7.80 -23.46
N GLY A 91 16.10 7.22 -24.66
CA GLY A 91 15.31 6.02 -25.01
C GLY A 91 14.85 5.96 -26.47
N SER A 92 14.10 4.91 -26.82
CA SER A 92 13.65 4.63 -28.20
C SER A 92 12.36 5.34 -28.62
N ASN A 93 11.85 6.27 -27.81
CA ASN A 93 10.54 6.92 -27.99
C ASN A 93 9.37 5.90 -28.12
N ALA A 94 9.49 4.76 -27.43
CA ALA A 94 8.47 3.72 -27.43
C ALA A 94 7.21 4.16 -26.68
N ALA A 95 6.07 3.55 -27.00
CA ALA A 95 4.80 3.87 -26.36
C ALA A 95 4.88 3.72 -24.83
N ALA A 96 4.31 4.71 -24.12
CA ALA A 96 4.24 4.69 -22.67
C ALA A 96 3.46 3.45 -22.17
N ILE A 97 3.89 2.90 -21.05
CA ILE A 97 3.20 1.84 -20.32
C ILE A 97 2.13 2.48 -19.44
N PRO A 98 0.84 2.18 -19.61
CA PRO A 98 -0.20 2.65 -18.72
C PRO A 98 0.03 2.15 -17.29
N VAL A 99 0.06 3.07 -16.32
CA VAL A 99 0.12 2.80 -14.89
C VAL A 99 -0.97 3.64 -14.23
N ASP A 100 -1.86 2.99 -13.50
CA ASP A 100 -2.98 3.65 -12.84
C ASP A 100 -3.38 2.84 -11.59
N GLY A 101 -4.08 3.48 -10.66
CA GLY A 101 -4.51 2.84 -9.41
C GLY A 101 -5.07 3.84 -8.41
N PHE A 102 -5.27 3.35 -7.18
CA PHE A 102 -5.73 4.18 -6.05
C PHE A 102 -4.65 4.28 -4.98
N CYS A 103 -4.33 5.50 -4.58
CA CYS A 103 -3.33 5.76 -3.54
C CYS A 103 -4.02 5.96 -2.17
N ILE A 104 -3.91 4.95 -1.30
CA ILE A 104 -4.61 4.92 -0.01
C ILE A 104 -3.61 5.03 1.14
N ARG A 105 -3.85 5.98 2.05
CA ARG A 105 -3.08 6.09 3.31
C ARG A 105 -3.63 5.10 4.33
N ILE A 106 -2.74 4.30 4.90
CA ILE A 106 -3.02 3.40 6.03
C ILE A 106 -2.13 3.73 7.23
N GLY A 107 -2.50 3.25 8.41
CA GLY A 107 -1.79 3.47 9.67
C GLY A 107 -0.46 2.70 9.83
N ALA A 108 0.46 2.82 8.86
CA ALA A 108 1.83 2.33 8.97
C ALA A 108 2.80 3.50 9.16
N MET A 109 3.92 3.27 9.86
CA MET A 109 4.83 4.37 10.21
C MET A 109 5.66 4.88 9.02
N ARG A 110 6.31 3.99 8.26
CA ARG A 110 7.30 4.42 7.24
C ARG A 110 7.57 3.42 6.11
N CYS A 111 6.65 2.49 5.86
CA CYS A 111 6.73 1.60 4.70
C CYS A 111 5.48 1.79 3.84
N HIS A 112 5.64 1.68 2.52
CA HIS A 112 4.55 1.56 1.58
C HIS A 112 4.45 0.10 1.13
N SER A 113 3.22 -0.35 0.94
CA SER A 113 2.90 -1.67 0.38
C SER A 113 1.96 -1.42 -0.78
N GLN A 114 2.12 -2.18 -1.85
CA GLN A 114 1.36 -2.04 -3.09
C GLN A 114 0.84 -3.42 -3.49
N ALA A 115 -0.41 -3.49 -3.93
CA ALA A 115 -0.99 -4.68 -4.52
C ALA A 115 -1.22 -4.38 -6.00
N LEU A 116 -0.62 -5.19 -6.87
CA LEU A 116 -0.44 -4.87 -8.28
C LEU A 116 -1.15 -5.90 -9.15
N THR A 117 -1.76 -5.41 -10.24
CA THR A 117 -2.28 -6.25 -11.32
C THR A 117 -1.54 -5.88 -12.59
N PHE A 118 -0.67 -6.76 -13.06
CA PHE A 118 0.09 -6.57 -14.28
C PHE A 118 -0.57 -7.27 -15.45
N LYS A 119 -0.72 -6.55 -16.57
CA LYS A 119 -1.02 -7.14 -17.87
C LYS A 119 0.29 -7.35 -18.63
N LEU A 120 0.69 -8.60 -18.82
CA LEU A 120 1.86 -8.96 -19.61
C LEU A 120 1.54 -8.95 -21.12
N LYS A 121 2.57 -8.74 -21.94
CA LYS A 121 2.45 -8.81 -23.41
C LYS A 121 2.32 -10.25 -23.94
N ARG A 122 2.75 -11.23 -23.15
CA ARG A 122 2.71 -12.66 -23.46
C ARG A 122 2.60 -13.46 -22.16
N ASP A 123 2.17 -14.70 -22.29
CA ASP A 123 2.24 -15.66 -21.18
C ASP A 123 3.70 -16.03 -20.89
N LEU A 124 4.04 -16.07 -19.61
CA LEU A 124 5.35 -16.40 -19.06
C LEU A 124 5.19 -17.32 -17.85
N PRO A 125 5.98 -18.41 -17.73
CA PRO A 125 6.03 -19.19 -16.50
C PRO A 125 6.30 -18.32 -15.26
N VAL A 126 5.68 -18.66 -14.12
CA VAL A 126 5.79 -17.85 -12.88
C VAL A 126 7.20 -17.87 -12.32
N ASP A 127 7.89 -19.01 -12.41
CA ASP A 127 9.29 -19.17 -12.03
C ASP A 127 10.23 -18.28 -12.87
N GLU A 128 9.95 -18.10 -14.17
CA GLU A 128 10.69 -17.14 -15.02
C GLU A 128 10.49 -15.70 -14.54
N ILE A 129 9.25 -15.34 -14.15
CA ILE A 129 8.94 -14.00 -13.61
C ILE A 129 9.66 -13.78 -12.27
N GLU A 130 9.61 -14.75 -11.37
CA GLU A 130 10.29 -14.70 -10.08
C GLU A 130 11.81 -14.55 -10.25
N ALA A 131 12.42 -15.31 -11.16
CA ALA A 131 13.85 -15.22 -11.46
C ALA A 131 14.24 -13.84 -11.98
N MET A 132 13.51 -13.30 -12.97
CA MET A 132 13.78 -11.96 -13.52
C MET A 132 13.70 -10.87 -12.45
N ILE A 133 12.73 -10.95 -11.54
CA ILE A 133 12.60 -9.99 -10.43
C ILE A 133 13.78 -10.15 -9.45
N ALA A 134 14.14 -11.37 -9.08
CA ALA A 134 15.21 -11.64 -8.13
C ALA A 134 16.60 -11.22 -8.64
N GLU A 135 16.82 -11.23 -9.95
CA GLU A 135 18.10 -10.89 -10.59
C GLU A 135 18.26 -9.39 -10.89
N ASP A 136 17.22 -8.57 -10.71
CA ASP A 136 17.21 -7.17 -11.17
C ASP A 136 18.18 -6.26 -10.38
N ASN A 137 18.25 -6.40 -9.05
CA ASN A 137 19.13 -5.58 -8.21
C ASN A 137 19.42 -6.22 -6.84
N ASP A 138 20.37 -5.65 -6.09
CA ASP A 138 20.85 -6.20 -4.82
C ASP A 138 19.83 -6.12 -3.66
N TRP A 139 18.74 -5.37 -3.82
CA TRP A 139 17.79 -5.06 -2.73
C TRP A 139 16.46 -5.78 -2.85
N VAL A 140 16.06 -6.15 -4.07
CA VAL A 140 14.80 -6.86 -4.31
C VAL A 140 14.89 -8.29 -3.78
N LYS A 141 13.83 -8.73 -3.11
CA LYS A 141 13.75 -10.10 -2.56
C LYS A 141 12.42 -10.73 -2.91
N VAL A 142 12.45 -11.79 -3.71
CA VAL A 142 11.25 -12.59 -3.96
C VAL A 142 10.92 -13.42 -2.72
N VAL A 143 9.73 -13.19 -2.16
CA VAL A 143 9.15 -13.96 -1.05
C VAL A 143 8.28 -15.06 -1.66
N PRO A 144 8.52 -16.35 -1.31
CA PRO A 144 7.70 -17.45 -1.81
C PRO A 144 6.20 -17.19 -1.59
N ASN A 145 5.37 -17.58 -2.55
CA ASN A 145 3.91 -17.44 -2.47
C ASN A 145 3.27 -18.48 -1.54
N GLU A 146 3.77 -18.54 -0.31
CA GLU A 146 3.33 -19.38 0.78
C GLU A 146 2.85 -18.49 1.93
N LYS A 147 1.85 -18.99 2.67
CA LYS A 147 1.22 -18.23 3.75
C LYS A 147 2.23 -17.76 4.80
N GLU A 148 3.03 -18.67 5.33
CA GLU A 148 3.94 -18.38 6.44
C GLU A 148 5.12 -17.49 6.02
N ALA A 149 5.64 -17.68 4.80
CA ALA A 149 6.65 -16.79 4.23
C ALA A 149 6.11 -15.36 4.06
N SER A 150 4.91 -15.22 3.49
CA SER A 150 4.27 -13.91 3.27
C SER A 150 4.01 -13.17 4.59
N MET A 151 3.46 -13.85 5.60
CA MET A 151 3.16 -13.22 6.89
C MET A 151 4.42 -12.78 7.65
N ARG A 152 5.53 -13.50 7.48
CA ARG A 152 6.79 -13.19 8.16
C ARG A 152 7.60 -12.12 7.42
N ASP A 153 7.73 -12.23 6.10
CA ASP A 153 8.76 -11.52 5.34
C ASP A 153 8.19 -10.38 4.44
N LEU A 154 6.87 -10.33 4.21
CA LEU A 154 6.22 -9.35 3.31
C LEU A 154 5.31 -8.38 4.07
N THR A 155 5.84 -7.74 5.12
CA THR A 155 5.08 -6.77 5.94
C THR A 155 5.91 -5.52 6.27
N PRO A 156 5.26 -4.38 6.58
CA PRO A 156 5.96 -3.20 7.08
C PRO A 156 6.87 -3.48 8.28
N VAL A 157 6.47 -4.40 9.17
CA VAL A 157 7.22 -4.77 10.37
C VAL A 157 8.55 -5.45 10.00
N ALA A 158 8.57 -6.29 8.97
CA ALA A 158 9.77 -6.99 8.52
C ALA A 158 10.76 -6.09 7.76
N VAL A 159 10.27 -5.02 7.14
CA VAL A 159 11.03 -4.22 6.16
C VAL A 159 11.52 -2.87 6.71
N THR A 160 10.79 -2.29 7.67
CA THR A 160 11.07 -0.95 8.18
C THR A 160 12.52 -0.78 8.64
N GLY A 161 13.19 0.26 8.13
CA GLY A 161 14.58 0.56 8.48
C GLY A 161 15.64 -0.26 7.73
N THR A 162 15.23 -1.08 6.76
CA THR A 162 16.14 -1.83 5.88
C THR A 162 16.14 -1.24 4.45
N LEU A 163 17.05 -1.70 3.61
CA LEU A 163 17.03 -1.43 2.16
C LEU A 163 16.27 -2.51 1.38
N ASN A 164 15.77 -3.56 2.02
CA ASN A 164 15.12 -4.67 1.33
C ASN A 164 13.80 -4.23 0.68
N ILE A 165 13.56 -4.68 -0.54
CA ILE A 165 12.34 -4.43 -1.30
C ILE A 165 11.68 -5.79 -1.59
N PRO A 166 10.96 -6.39 -0.62
CA PRO A 166 10.36 -7.70 -0.85
C PRO A 166 9.16 -7.61 -1.79
N VAL A 167 9.08 -8.57 -2.71
CA VAL A 167 7.95 -8.78 -3.61
C VAL A 167 7.50 -10.22 -3.43
N GLY A 168 6.20 -10.45 -3.27
CA GLY A 168 5.67 -11.80 -3.07
C GLY A 168 4.27 -11.90 -3.65
N ARG A 169 3.53 -12.94 -3.27
CA ARG A 169 2.17 -13.19 -3.77
C ARG A 169 2.07 -13.32 -5.31
N ILE A 170 3.21 -13.52 -5.97
CA ILE A 170 3.33 -13.61 -7.43
C ILE A 170 2.56 -14.83 -7.91
N ARG A 171 1.58 -14.60 -8.78
CA ARG A 171 0.78 -15.66 -9.41
C ARG A 171 0.01 -15.15 -10.62
N LYS A 172 -0.44 -16.09 -11.43
CA LYS A 172 -1.47 -15.86 -12.46
C LYS A 172 -2.80 -15.49 -11.82
N LEU A 173 -3.50 -14.53 -12.39
CA LEU A 173 -4.84 -14.11 -11.98
C LEU A 173 -5.92 -14.83 -12.78
N ALA A 174 -7.15 -14.83 -12.28
CA ALA A 174 -8.28 -15.49 -12.92
C ALA A 174 -8.64 -14.90 -14.29
N MET A 175 -8.20 -13.68 -14.59
CA MET A 175 -8.45 -13.00 -15.86
C MET A 175 -7.75 -13.66 -17.05
N GLY A 176 -6.69 -14.42 -16.81
CA GLY A 176 -5.96 -15.14 -17.86
C GLY A 176 -4.48 -15.32 -17.56
N PRO A 177 -3.79 -16.13 -18.37
CA PRO A 177 -2.39 -16.47 -18.16
C PRO A 177 -1.45 -15.26 -18.34
N ASP A 178 -1.87 -14.21 -19.04
CA ASP A 178 -1.10 -12.97 -19.21
C ASP A 178 -1.40 -11.90 -18.13
N HIS A 179 -2.10 -12.26 -17.04
CA HIS A 179 -2.37 -11.36 -15.91
C HIS A 179 -1.69 -11.86 -14.63
N ILE A 180 -0.84 -11.03 -14.04
CA ILE A 180 -0.07 -11.36 -12.82
C ILE A 180 -0.54 -10.49 -11.66
N GLY A 181 -0.74 -11.11 -10.50
CA GLY A 181 -0.89 -10.41 -9.23
C GLY A 181 0.40 -10.47 -8.44
N ALA A 182 0.73 -9.40 -7.72
CA ALA A 182 1.83 -9.32 -6.76
C ALA A 182 1.45 -8.38 -5.61
#